data_AF-A0A2G1Z217-F1
#
_entry.id   AF-A0A2G1Z217-F1
#
_cell.length_a   1.000
_cell.length_b   1.000
_cell.length_c   1.000
_cell.angle_alpha   90.00
_cell.angle_beta   90.00
_cell.angle_gamma   90.00
#
_symmetry.space_group_name_H-M   'P 1'
#
loop_
_entity.id
_entity.type
_entity.pdbx_description
1 polymer ?
#
loop_
_entity_poly.entity_id
_entity_poly.type
_entity_poly.pdbx_seq_one_letter_code
_entity_poly.pdbx_strand_id
1 'polypeptide(L)'
;MLRFFSPSYISAGFVSALVGYAGAGAIIFQAANASGASPAEISSWLWALGVGMGVSSAALTLRYRQPIMVAWSTPGAALLVTSLPGLPLSDAVGVFLFSSLLLTLCGVTGFFQKIMDVVPKSLGAALLAAVLLRFGLDAFVALENDFALAGAMLLVYVLARQFVPRFVIPLTFLTGIVIALAQGSFVGFDPDFSLTTPVFVMP
;
A
#
# COMPACT_ATOMS: atom_id res chain seq x y z
N MET A 1 23.08 3.32 22.47
CA MET A 1 22.65 3.46 21.05
C MET A 1 22.38 2.12 20.35
N LEU A 2 23.08 1.02 20.67
CA LEU A 2 22.92 -0.29 19.98
C LEU A 2 21.62 -1.08 20.26
N ARG A 3 20.76 -0.62 21.18
CA ARG A 3 19.51 -1.31 21.55
C ARG A 3 18.37 -1.11 20.53
N PHE A 4 18.50 -0.13 19.63
CA PHE A 4 17.51 0.16 18.58
C PHE A 4 17.66 -0.76 17.35
N PHE A 5 18.88 -1.24 17.06
CA PHE A 5 19.16 -2.15 15.95
C PHE A 5 19.08 -3.63 16.37
N SER A 6 18.03 -4.01 17.10
CA SER A 6 17.80 -5.43 17.33
C SER A 6 17.37 -6.09 16.02
N PRO A 7 17.86 -7.29 15.68
CA PRO A 7 17.41 -8.02 14.49
C PRO A 7 15.88 -8.20 14.45
N SER A 8 15.26 -8.31 15.62
CA SER A 8 13.81 -8.41 15.73
C SER A 8 13.10 -7.13 15.26
N TYR A 9 13.58 -5.94 15.65
CA TYR A 9 12.97 -4.66 15.23
C TYR A 9 13.17 -4.40 13.74
N ILE A 10 14.36 -4.71 13.21
CA ILE A 10 14.64 -4.59 11.78
C ILE A 10 13.73 -5.52 10.99
N SER A 11 13.60 -6.78 11.43
CA SER A 11 12.71 -7.75 10.76
C SER A 11 11.24 -7.31 10.82
N ALA A 12 10.78 -6.75 11.93
CA ALA A 12 9.40 -6.28 12.07
C ALA A 12 9.12 -5.08 11.17
N GLY A 13 10.04 -4.11 11.09
CA GLY A 13 9.93 -2.97 10.18
C GLY A 13 9.95 -3.40 8.71
N PHE A 14 10.85 -4.30 8.34
CA PHE A 14 10.93 -4.85 6.99
C PHE A 14 9.65 -5.61 6.61
N VAL A 15 9.17 -6.51 7.48
CA VAL A 15 7.92 -7.24 7.24
C VAL A 15 6.75 -6.26 7.13
N SER A 16 6.68 -5.23 7.98
CA SER A 16 5.62 -4.21 7.88
C SER A 16 5.63 -3.50 6.52
N ALA A 17 6.79 -3.10 6.02
CA ALA A 17 6.93 -2.45 4.72
C ALA A 17 6.55 -3.41 3.58
N LEU A 18 7.08 -4.64 3.60
CA LEU A 18 6.82 -5.68 2.61
C LEU A 18 5.32 -5.98 2.52
N VAL A 19 4.65 -6.16 3.66
CA VAL A 19 3.21 -6.41 3.74
C VAL A 19 2.41 -5.24 3.18
N GLY A 20 2.81 -4.01 3.49
CA GLY A 20 2.19 -2.81 2.93
C GLY A 20 2.26 -2.83 1.39
N TYR A 21 3.47 -2.90 0.83
CA TYR A 21 3.66 -2.83 -0.62
C TYR A 21 3.05 -4.02 -1.38
N ALA A 22 3.19 -5.24 -0.84
CA ALA A 22 2.65 -6.45 -1.48
C ALA A 22 1.11 -6.48 -1.49
N GLY A 23 0.46 -5.91 -0.47
CA GLY A 23 -0.99 -5.83 -0.40
C GLY A 23 -1.54 -4.59 -1.10
N ALA A 24 -1.50 -3.46 -0.40
CA ALA A 24 -2.18 -2.24 -0.86
C ALA A 24 -1.34 -1.39 -1.81
N GLY A 25 -0.01 -1.57 -1.85
CA GLY A 25 0.86 -0.88 -2.81
C GLY A 25 0.53 -1.23 -4.26
N ALA A 26 0.16 -2.48 -4.54
CA ALA A 26 -0.27 -2.91 -5.87
C ALA A 26 -1.51 -2.13 -6.38
N ILE A 27 -2.39 -1.70 -5.49
CA ILE A 27 -3.59 -0.91 -5.83
C ILE A 27 -3.20 0.51 -6.20
N ILE A 28 -2.25 1.09 -5.47
CA ILE A 28 -1.72 2.43 -5.76
C ILE A 28 -1.05 2.43 -7.14
N PHE A 29 -0.27 1.39 -7.43
CA PHE A 29 0.32 1.20 -8.75
C PHE A 29 -0.75 1.10 -9.84
N GLN A 30 -1.80 0.31 -9.62
CA GLN A 30 -2.92 0.20 -10.55
C GLN A 30 -3.66 1.54 -10.74
N ALA A 31 -3.88 2.31 -9.67
CA ALA A 31 -4.53 3.61 -9.74
C ALA A 31 -3.71 4.61 -10.57
N ALA A 32 -2.39 4.64 -10.36
CA ALA A 32 -1.48 5.50 -11.12
C ALA A 32 -1.39 5.07 -12.59
N ASN A 33 -1.35 3.76 -12.85
CA ASN A 33 -1.37 3.26 -14.23
C ASN A 33 -2.70 3.58 -14.93
N ALA A 34 -3.83 3.47 -14.22
CA ALA A 34 -5.15 3.79 -14.74
C ALA A 34 -5.35 5.29 -15.04
N SER A 35 -4.56 6.17 -14.42
CA SER A 35 -4.53 7.61 -14.75
C SER A 35 -3.67 7.92 -15.99
N GLY A 36 -3.04 6.93 -16.62
CA GLY A 36 -2.14 7.13 -17.76
C GLY A 36 -0.76 7.69 -17.39
N ALA A 37 -0.36 7.58 -16.12
CA ALA A 37 0.96 8.04 -15.68
C ALA A 37 2.08 7.21 -16.34
N SER A 38 3.15 7.88 -16.74
CA SER A 38 4.36 7.23 -17.25
C SER A 38 5.06 6.41 -16.15
N PRO A 39 5.87 5.39 -16.51
CA PRO A 39 6.65 4.64 -15.52
C PRO A 39 7.54 5.52 -14.62
N ALA A 40 8.05 6.62 -15.15
CA ALA A 40 8.83 7.61 -14.39
C ALA A 40 7.96 8.34 -13.35
N GLU A 41 6.72 8.69 -13.68
CA GLU A 41 5.78 9.32 -12.74
C GLU A 41 5.29 8.35 -11.68
N ILE A 42 4.99 7.10 -12.06
CA ILE A 42 4.58 6.06 -11.10
C ILE A 42 5.70 5.78 -10.10
N SER A 43 6.95 5.64 -10.57
CA SER A 43 8.10 5.44 -9.68
C SER A 43 8.34 6.65 -8.78
N SER A 44 8.26 7.88 -9.32
CA SER A 44 8.31 9.13 -8.54
C SER A 44 7.23 9.18 -7.44
N TRP A 45 6.00 8.77 -7.77
CA TRP A 45 4.88 8.76 -6.83
C TRP A 45 5.10 7.74 -5.71
N LEU A 46 5.49 6.50 -6.04
CA LEU A 46 5.81 5.48 -5.03
C LEU A 46 7.00 5.88 -4.16
N TRP A 47 7.99 6.56 -4.73
CA TRP A 47 9.12 7.13 -3.99
C TRP A 47 8.64 8.20 -3.01
N ALA A 48 7.83 9.16 -3.46
CA ALA A 48 7.29 10.22 -2.62
C ALA A 48 6.42 9.68 -1.48
N LEU A 49 5.61 8.65 -1.74
CA LEU A 49 4.82 7.96 -0.71
C LEU A 49 5.72 7.25 0.31
N GLY A 50 6.72 6.50 -0.15
CA GLY A 50 7.65 5.78 0.72
C GLY A 50 8.43 6.72 1.63
N VAL A 51 9.00 7.79 1.06
CA VAL A 51 9.72 8.84 1.81
C VAL A 51 8.77 9.56 2.76
N GLY A 52 7.59 9.99 2.29
CA GLY A 52 6.60 10.71 3.10
C GLY A 52 6.14 9.90 4.32
N MET A 53 5.80 8.63 4.11
CA MET A 53 5.41 7.73 5.21
C MET A 53 6.58 7.41 6.14
N GLY A 54 7.77 7.14 5.60
CA GLY A 54 8.97 6.85 6.40
C GLY A 54 9.35 8.04 7.29
N VAL A 55 9.44 9.24 6.72
CA VAL A 55 9.80 10.47 7.44
C VAL A 55 8.74 10.82 8.47
N SER A 56 7.44 10.79 8.12
CA SER A 56 6.37 11.11 9.06
C SER A 56 6.26 10.10 10.20
N SER A 57 6.37 8.79 9.91
CA SER A 57 6.41 7.74 10.94
C SER A 57 7.58 7.93 11.90
N ALA A 58 8.78 8.21 11.37
CA ALA A 58 9.96 8.46 12.18
C ALA A 58 9.81 9.74 13.03
N ALA A 59 9.35 10.84 12.43
CA ALA A 59 9.16 12.13 13.11
C ALA A 59 8.14 12.01 14.25
N LEU A 60 6.97 11.42 14.00
CA LEU A 60 5.94 11.21 15.02
C LEU A 60 6.41 10.25 16.10
N THR A 61 7.07 9.15 15.72
CA THR A 61 7.61 8.19 16.68
C THR A 61 8.63 8.84 17.62
N LEU A 62 9.54 9.67 17.09
CA LEU A 62 10.53 10.39 17.90
C LEU A 62 9.88 11.47 18.77
N ARG A 63 8.87 12.18 18.24
CA ARG A 63 8.19 13.27 18.95
C ARG A 63 7.33 12.79 20.12
N TYR A 64 6.60 11.70 19.93
CA TYR A 64 5.68 11.13 20.91
C TYR A 64 6.28 9.96 21.71
N ARG A 65 7.48 9.49 21.32
CA ARG A 65 8.15 8.33 21.93
C ARG A 65 7.27 7.08 21.97
N GLN A 66 6.46 6.89 20.94
CA GLN A 66 5.56 5.75 20.74
C GLN A 66 5.77 5.19 19.32
N PRO A 67 5.64 3.87 19.10
CA PRO A 67 5.82 3.27 17.77
C PRO A 67 4.64 3.63 16.85
N ILE A 68 4.72 4.80 16.21
CA ILE A 68 3.68 5.32 15.32
C ILE A 68 4.05 4.98 13.88
N MET A 69 3.16 4.26 13.20
CA MET A 69 3.28 3.97 11.77
C MET A 69 2.24 4.79 11.01
N VAL A 70 2.71 5.65 10.11
CA VAL A 70 1.88 6.35 9.12
C VAL A 70 1.79 5.46 7.89
N ALA A 71 0.56 5.16 7.48
CA ALA A 71 0.26 4.38 6.28
C ALA A 71 -0.66 5.16 5.35
N TRP A 72 -0.73 4.76 4.09
CA TRP A 72 -1.69 5.29 3.12
C TRP A 72 -3.12 4.80 3.41
N SER A 73 -4.11 5.45 2.78
CA SER A 73 -5.51 5.03 2.82
C SER A 73 -5.78 3.97 1.75
N THR A 74 -5.88 2.70 2.15
CA THR A 74 -6.23 1.60 1.22
C THR A 74 -7.62 1.78 0.59
N PRO A 75 -8.68 2.16 1.34
CA PRO A 75 -9.97 2.51 0.75
C PRO A 75 -9.89 3.71 -0.21
N GLY A 76 -9.03 4.69 0.10
CA GLY A 76 -8.78 5.83 -0.78
C GLY A 76 -8.16 5.40 -2.11
N ALA A 77 -7.12 4.56 -2.06
CA ALA A 77 -6.48 3.99 -3.25
C ALA A 77 -7.48 3.21 -4.12
N ALA A 78 -8.34 2.40 -3.51
CA ALA A 78 -9.36 1.64 -4.23
C ALA A 78 -10.37 2.54 -4.97
N LEU A 79 -10.82 3.63 -4.33
CA LEU A 79 -11.70 4.62 -4.96
C LEU A 79 -11.01 5.31 -6.14
N LEU A 80 -9.75 5.68 -5.96
CA LEU A 80 -8.93 6.36 -6.97
C LEU A 80 -8.78 5.55 -8.26
N VAL A 81 -8.60 4.22 -8.18
CA VAL A 81 -8.55 3.32 -9.36
C VAL A 81 -9.74 3.56 -10.29
N THR A 82 -10.93 3.81 -9.73
CA THR A 82 -12.16 4.01 -10.51
C THR A 82 -12.44 5.46 -10.90
N SER A 83 -11.82 6.43 -10.23
CA SER A 83 -12.15 7.85 -10.39
C SER A 83 -11.11 8.68 -11.14
N LEU A 84 -9.85 8.22 -11.21
CA LEU A 84 -8.77 8.85 -11.94
C LEU A 84 -8.79 8.70 -13.48
N PRO A 85 -9.34 7.62 -14.08
CA PRO A 85 -9.27 7.44 -15.53
C PRO A 85 -9.81 8.65 -16.31
N GLY A 86 -9.00 9.16 -17.25
CA GLY A 86 -9.37 10.28 -18.12
C GLY A 86 -9.08 11.68 -17.54
N LEU A 87 -8.53 11.78 -16.33
CA LEU A 87 -8.07 13.05 -15.75
C LEU A 87 -6.55 13.19 -15.85
N PRO A 88 -6.01 14.39 -16.12
CA PRO A 88 -4.58 14.61 -16.11
C PRO A 88 -4.02 14.48 -14.68
N LEU A 89 -2.76 14.03 -14.58
CA LEU A 89 -2.08 13.82 -13.30
C LEU A 89 -1.95 15.12 -12.49
N SER A 90 -1.87 16.28 -13.15
CA SER A 90 -1.87 17.61 -12.52
C SER A 90 -3.10 17.83 -11.64
N ASP A 91 -4.29 17.57 -12.18
CA ASP A 91 -5.56 17.77 -11.47
C ASP A 91 -5.63 16.86 -10.25
N ALA A 92 -5.16 15.61 -10.40
CA ALA A 92 -5.06 14.67 -9.28
C ALA A 92 -4.15 15.22 -8.18
N VAL A 93 -2.95 15.71 -8.52
CA VAL A 93 -2.01 16.32 -7.57
C VAL A 93 -2.64 17.53 -6.89
N GLY A 94 -3.32 18.40 -7.63
CA GLY A 94 -4.04 19.56 -7.09
C GLY A 94 -5.11 19.18 -6.07
N VAL A 95 -5.94 18.18 -6.40
CA VAL A 95 -6.96 17.65 -5.50
C VAL A 95 -6.35 16.98 -4.26
N PHE A 96 -5.24 16.25 -4.40
CA PHE A 96 -4.53 15.67 -3.26
C PHE A 96 -3.95 16.73 -2.33
N LEU A 97 -3.34 17.79 -2.88
CA LEU A 97 -2.80 18.90 -2.07
C LEU A 97 -3.93 19.63 -1.34
N PHE A 98 -5.02 19.90 -2.05
CA PHE A 98 -6.20 20.54 -1.46
C PHE A 98 -6.83 19.68 -0.36
N SER A 99 -7.03 18.38 -0.62
CA SER A 99 -7.55 17.43 0.37
C SER A 99 -6.62 17.29 1.58
N SER A 100 -5.30 17.23 1.36
CA SER A 100 -4.29 17.15 2.43
C SER A 100 -4.28 18.41 3.29
N LEU A 101 -4.47 19.59 2.70
CA LEU A 101 -4.62 20.85 3.42
C LEU A 101 -5.86 20.81 4.32
N LEU A 102 -7.01 20.41 3.77
CA LEU A 102 -8.25 20.27 4.54
C LEU A 102 -8.11 19.26 5.68
N LEU A 103 -7.52 18.09 5.42
CA LEU A 103 -7.27 17.08 6.44
C LEU A 103 -6.35 17.61 7.55
N THR A 104 -5.30 18.35 7.19
CA THR A 104 -4.39 18.97 8.15
C THR A 104 -5.12 20.01 9.00
N LEU A 105 -5.94 20.86 8.39
CA LEU A 105 -6.75 21.85 9.11
C LEU A 105 -7.75 21.16 10.06
N CYS A 106 -8.44 20.11 9.62
CA CYS A 106 -9.34 19.33 10.47
C CYS A 106 -8.60 18.65 11.64
N GLY A 107 -7.37 18.20 11.42
CA GLY A 107 -6.52 17.60 12.45
C GLY A 107 -6.06 18.62 13.49
N VAL A 108 -5.53 19.77 13.06
CA VAL A 108 -5.01 20.82 13.95
C VAL A 108 -6.13 21.51 14.75
N THR A 109 -7.32 21.65 14.17
CA THR A 109 -8.47 22.27 14.84
C THR A 109 -9.20 21.34 15.82
N GLY A 110 -8.86 20.04 15.85
CA GLY A 110 -9.59 19.03 16.62
C GLY A 110 -10.99 18.73 16.08
N PHE A 111 -11.36 19.30 14.92
CA PHE A 111 -12.66 19.08 14.30
C PHE A 111 -12.88 17.62 13.90
N PHE A 112 -11.80 16.93 13.51
CA PHE A 112 -11.83 15.51 13.21
C PHE A 112 -12.39 14.67 14.37
N GLN A 113 -11.96 14.95 15.60
CA GLN A 113 -12.42 14.22 16.79
C GLN A 113 -13.93 14.42 17.00
N LYS A 114 -14.43 15.67 16.86
CA LYS A 114 -15.85 16.00 16.98
C LYS A 114 -16.71 15.27 15.93
N ILE A 115 -16.24 15.16 14.68
CA ILE A 115 -16.95 14.42 13.64
C ILE A 115 -17.00 12.94 13.99
N MET A 116 -15.87 12.36 14.42
CA MET A 116 -15.79 10.94 14.77
C MET A 116 -16.68 10.55 15.96
N ASP A 117 -16.97 11.49 16.87
CA ASP A 117 -17.93 11.26 17.95
C ASP A 117 -19.38 11.11 17.46
N VAL A 118 -19.71 11.65 16.27
CA VAL A 118 -21.05 11.59 15.66
C VAL A 118 -21.19 10.41 14.70
N VAL A 119 -20.10 9.96 14.08
CA VAL A 119 -20.14 8.88 13.09
C VAL A 119 -20.43 7.53 13.79
N PRO A 120 -21.51 6.81 13.40
CA PRO A 120 -21.80 5.50 13.98
C PRO A 120 -20.68 4.51 13.70
N LYS A 121 -20.21 3.80 14.73
CA LYS A 121 -19.18 2.75 14.60
C LYS A 121 -19.58 1.67 13.58
N SER A 122 -20.88 1.39 13.45
CA SER A 122 -21.44 0.47 12.45
C SER A 122 -21.16 0.89 11.02
N LEU A 123 -21.17 2.19 10.71
CA LEU A 123 -20.87 2.71 9.38
C LEU A 123 -19.39 2.50 9.05
N GLY A 124 -18.49 2.80 10.00
CA GLY A 124 -17.05 2.53 9.83
C GLY A 124 -16.74 1.05 9.59
N ALA A 125 -17.38 0.15 10.36
CA ALA A 125 -17.25 -1.28 10.15
C ALA A 125 -17.83 -1.74 8.80
N ALA A 126 -18.97 -1.20 8.38
CA ALA A 126 -19.58 -1.51 7.09
C ALA A 126 -18.72 -1.07 5.91
N LEU A 127 -18.10 0.12 5.99
CA LEU A 127 -17.16 0.60 4.97
C LEU A 127 -15.93 -0.31 4.86
N LEU A 128 -15.35 -0.71 6.00
CA LEU A 128 -14.23 -1.65 6.01
C LEU A 128 -14.64 -3.01 5.44
N ALA A 129 -15.82 -3.53 5.82
CA ALA A 129 -16.34 -4.79 5.31
C ALA A 129 -16.58 -4.76 3.79
N ALA A 130 -17.14 -3.67 3.25
CA ALA A 130 -17.37 -3.51 1.82
C ALA A 130 -16.05 -3.56 1.02
N VAL A 131 -15.03 -2.87 1.52
CA VAL A 131 -13.70 -2.84 0.90
C VAL A 131 -13.02 -4.21 0.99
N LEU A 132 -13.03 -4.85 2.17
CA LEU A 132 -12.43 -6.18 2.37
C LEU A 132 -13.15 -7.28 1.57
N LEU A 133 -14.48 -7.19 1.44
CA LEU A 133 -15.27 -8.14 0.66
C LEU A 133 -14.83 -8.13 -0.80
N ARG A 134 -14.64 -6.93 -1.39
CA ARG A 134 -14.19 -6.81 -2.78
C ARG A 134 -12.81 -7.45 -2.97
N PHE A 135 -11.86 -7.19 -2.09
CA PHE A 135 -10.56 -7.86 -2.14
C PHE A 135 -10.66 -9.38 -2.00
N GLY A 136 -11.56 -9.85 -1.12
CA GLY A 136 -11.83 -11.28 -0.97
C GLY A 136 -12.36 -11.91 -2.25
N LEU A 137 -13.27 -11.22 -2.96
CA LEU A 137 -13.82 -11.67 -4.23
C LEU A 137 -12.78 -11.65 -5.36
N ASP A 138 -11.97 -10.59 -5.44
CA ASP A 138 -10.91 -10.46 -6.44
C ASP A 138 -9.87 -11.58 -6.34
N ALA A 139 -9.66 -12.16 -5.14
CA ALA A 139 -8.80 -13.33 -4.95
C ALA A 139 -9.35 -14.58 -5.66
N PHE A 140 -10.67 -14.78 -5.73
CA PHE A 140 -11.26 -15.88 -6.48
C PHE A 140 -11.17 -15.65 -7.99
N VAL A 141 -11.33 -14.40 -8.44
CA VAL A 141 -11.11 -14.03 -9.85
C VAL A 141 -9.66 -14.31 -10.25
N ALA A 142 -8.69 -14.03 -9.38
CA ALA A 142 -7.28 -14.38 -9.62
C ALA A 142 -7.06 -15.89 -9.72
N LEU A 143 -7.78 -16.70 -8.93
CA LEU A 143 -7.72 -18.16 -8.99
C LEU A 143 -8.30 -18.74 -10.28
N GLU A 144 -9.32 -18.10 -10.85
CA GLU A 144 -9.87 -18.44 -12.16
C GLU A 144 -8.88 -18.12 -13.28
N ASN A 145 -8.22 -16.97 -13.21
CA ASN A 145 -7.27 -16.52 -14.23
C ASN A 145 -5.95 -17.33 -14.24
N ASP A 146 -5.38 -17.62 -13.07
CA ASP A 146 -4.18 -18.44 -12.93
C ASP A 146 -4.25 -19.32 -11.68
N PHE A 147 -4.86 -20.49 -11.87
CA PHE A 147 -5.05 -21.46 -10.80
C PHE A 147 -3.74 -21.93 -10.17
N ALA A 148 -2.69 -22.11 -10.97
CA ALA A 148 -1.41 -22.62 -10.48
C ALA A 148 -0.74 -21.61 -9.56
N LEU A 149 -0.67 -20.34 -9.98
CA LEU A 149 -0.07 -19.27 -9.20
C LEU A 149 -0.89 -18.95 -7.94
N ALA A 150 -2.16 -18.58 -8.12
CA ALA A 150 -3.01 -18.15 -7.02
C ALA A 150 -3.32 -19.31 -6.05
N GLY A 151 -3.52 -20.52 -6.56
CA GLY A 151 -3.80 -21.70 -5.75
C GLY A 151 -2.62 -22.12 -4.88
N ALA A 152 -1.41 -22.09 -5.43
CA ALA A 152 -0.20 -22.40 -4.65
C ALA A 152 0.09 -21.31 -3.60
N MET A 153 -0.08 -20.03 -3.95
CA MET A 153 0.02 -18.94 -2.97
C MET A 153 -1.00 -19.11 -1.83
N LEU A 154 -2.25 -19.46 -2.14
CA LEU A 154 -3.28 -19.73 -1.13
C LEU A 154 -2.92 -20.92 -0.24
N LEU A 155 -2.43 -22.02 -0.82
CA LEU A 155 -2.03 -23.21 -0.08
C LEU A 155 -0.88 -22.89 0.88
N VAL A 156 0.16 -22.19 0.40
CA VAL A 156 1.29 -21.76 1.24
C VAL A 156 0.82 -20.80 2.32
N TYR A 157 -0.08 -19.86 2.01
CA TYR A 157 -0.67 -18.96 2.99
C TYR A 157 -1.35 -19.72 4.13
N VAL A 158 -2.22 -20.68 3.80
CA VAL A 158 -2.97 -21.48 4.80
C VAL A 158 -2.03 -22.31 5.66
N LEU A 159 -1.07 -23.01 5.05
CA LEU A 159 -0.10 -23.83 5.79
C LEU A 159 0.82 -22.97 6.67
N ALA A 160 1.38 -21.90 6.10
CA ALA A 160 2.26 -21.00 6.85
C ALA A 160 1.50 -20.33 8.01
N ARG A 161 0.20 -20.04 7.85
CA ARG A 161 -0.61 -19.42 8.91
C ARG A 161 -0.74 -20.34 10.12
N GLN A 162 -0.70 -21.65 9.92
CA GLN A 162 -0.77 -22.63 11.01
C GLN A 162 0.60 -22.88 11.65
N PHE A 163 1.67 -23.03 10.85
CA PHE A 163 2.97 -23.48 11.36
C PHE A 163 3.94 -22.34 11.68
N VAL A 164 3.91 -21.26 10.89
CA VAL A 164 4.86 -20.14 10.99
C VAL A 164 4.14 -18.79 10.76
N PRO A 165 3.18 -18.38 11.62
CA PRO A 165 2.36 -17.17 11.42
C PRO A 165 3.16 -15.90 11.13
N ARG A 166 4.37 -15.80 11.68
CA ARG A 166 5.31 -14.69 11.48
C ARG A 166 5.79 -14.53 10.04
N PHE A 167 5.86 -15.61 9.27
CA PHE A 167 6.45 -15.65 7.93
C PHE A 167 5.44 -15.90 6.82
N VAL A 168 4.14 -15.90 7.14
CA VAL A 168 3.05 -16.16 6.19
C VAL A 168 3.17 -15.33 4.92
N ILE A 169 3.26 -14.01 5.10
CA ILE A 169 3.24 -13.08 3.96
C ILE A 169 4.54 -13.18 3.15
N PRO A 170 5.74 -13.15 3.75
CA PRO A 170 6.98 -13.40 3.02
C PRO A 170 6.99 -14.72 2.24
N LEU A 171 6.56 -15.83 2.85
CA LEU A 171 6.53 -17.14 2.19
C LEU A 171 5.54 -17.16 1.03
N THR A 172 4.34 -16.64 1.23
CA THR A 172 3.31 -16.54 0.17
C THR A 172 3.82 -15.73 -1.01
N PHE A 173 4.47 -14.60 -0.75
CA PHE A 173 5.05 -13.74 -1.78
C PHE A 173 6.19 -14.43 -2.53
N LEU A 174 7.11 -15.11 -1.81
CA LEU A 174 8.19 -15.88 -2.41
C LEU A 174 7.66 -17.01 -3.31
N THR A 175 6.61 -17.71 -2.89
CA THR A 175 5.95 -18.72 -3.72
C THR A 175 5.41 -18.12 -5.01
N GLY A 176 4.78 -16.94 -4.93
CA GLY A 176 4.32 -16.21 -6.13
C GLY A 176 5.46 -15.88 -7.09
N ILE A 177 6.59 -15.36 -6.58
CA ILE A 177 7.78 -15.09 -7.39
C ILE A 177 8.30 -16.35 -8.08
N VAL A 178 8.46 -17.45 -7.33
CA VAL A 178 9.01 -18.71 -7.85
C VAL A 178 8.14 -19.28 -8.97
N ILE A 179 6.81 -19.26 -8.79
CA ILE A 179 5.89 -19.79 -9.80
C ILE A 179 5.83 -18.89 -11.02
N ALA A 180 5.76 -17.56 -10.83
CA ALA A 180 5.78 -16.62 -11.94
C ALA A 180 7.08 -16.70 -12.76
N LEU A 181 8.22 -16.94 -12.11
CA LEU A 181 9.50 -17.23 -12.78
C LEU A 181 9.44 -18.56 -13.55
N ALA A 182 8.88 -19.61 -12.95
CA ALA A 182 8.76 -20.92 -13.60
C ALA A 182 7.83 -20.90 -14.81
N GLN A 183 6.79 -20.05 -14.79
CA GLN A 183 5.86 -19.84 -15.91
C GLN A 183 6.46 -18.95 -17.01
N GLY A 184 7.59 -18.29 -16.78
CA GLY A 184 8.17 -17.33 -17.72
C GLY A 184 7.38 -16.02 -17.81
N SER A 185 6.52 -15.73 -16.83
CA SER A 185 5.63 -14.54 -16.82
C SER A 185 6.40 -13.22 -16.65
N PHE A 186 7.67 -13.28 -16.25
CA PHE A 186 8.57 -12.12 -16.25
C PHE A 186 9.12 -11.86 -17.66
N VAL A 187 8.26 -11.43 -18.59
CA VAL A 187 8.69 -11.00 -19.92
C VAL A 187 9.19 -9.55 -19.84
N GLY A 188 10.46 -9.31 -20.17
CA GLY A 188 11.03 -7.96 -20.24
C GLY A 188 11.58 -7.39 -18.93
N PHE A 189 11.90 -8.23 -17.94
CA PHE A 189 12.65 -7.78 -16.76
C PHE A 189 14.12 -7.53 -17.13
N ASP A 190 14.41 -6.35 -17.67
CA ASP A 190 15.76 -5.82 -17.74
C ASP A 190 15.97 -4.94 -16.51
N PRO A 191 16.73 -5.39 -15.49
CA PRO A 191 16.91 -4.62 -14.28
C PRO A 191 17.87 -3.45 -14.54
N ASP A 192 17.34 -2.38 -15.12
CA ASP A 192 18.02 -1.09 -15.09
C ASP A 192 17.90 -0.54 -13.67
N PHE A 193 18.91 -0.88 -12.85
CA PHE A 193 19.06 -0.38 -11.49
C PHE A 193 19.44 1.10 -11.53
N SER A 194 18.46 1.95 -11.81
CA SER A 194 18.56 3.40 -11.72
C SER A 194 17.93 3.88 -10.41
N LEU A 195 18.54 4.90 -9.81
CA LEU A 195 17.94 5.56 -8.66
C LEU A 195 16.73 6.35 -9.15
N THR A 196 15.54 6.09 -8.61
CA THR A 196 14.34 6.85 -8.95
C THR A 196 14.56 8.34 -8.68
N THR A 197 14.53 9.15 -9.75
CA THR A 197 14.54 10.60 -9.66
C THR A 197 13.11 11.11 -9.55
N PRO A 198 12.79 11.95 -8.55
CA PRO A 198 11.45 12.50 -8.42
C PRO A 198 11.12 13.39 -9.63
N VAL A 199 10.02 13.07 -10.30
CA VAL A 199 9.42 13.89 -11.36
C VAL A 199 8.45 14.86 -10.69
N PHE A 200 8.70 16.15 -10.86
CA PHE A 200 7.81 17.18 -10.36
C PHE A 200 6.63 17.38 -11.32
N VAL A 201 5.42 17.27 -10.79
CA VAL A 201 4.17 17.50 -11.51
C VAL A 201 3.52 18.74 -10.89
N MET A 202 3.35 19.80 -11.68
CA MET A 202 2.60 20.98 -11.22
C MET A 202 1.10 20.64 -11.15
N PRO A 203 0.42 21.01 -10.06
CA PRO A 203 -1.03 20.98 -9.98
C PRO A 203 -1.69 22.04 -10.89
#